data_AF-A0A2V6FMN5-F1
#
_entry.id   AF-A0A2V6FMN5-F1
#
_cell.length_a   1.000
_cell.length_b   1.000
_cell.length_c   1.000
_cell.angle_alpha   90.00
_cell.angle_beta   90.00
_cell.angle_gamma   90.00
#
_symmetry.space_group_name_H-M   'P 1'
#
loop_
_entity.id
_entity.type
_entity.pdbx_description
1 polymer ?
#
loop_
_entity_poly.entity_id
_entity_poly.type
_entity_poly.pdbx_seq_one_letter_code
_entity_poly.pdbx_strand_id
1 'polypeptide(L)'
;MTSESTLAFIAAALSAALAAAAIARNRRSGTAWWFALGMLGLSLDSVHTGICLLLTDPQRLARWQEWALILKAFLVAIWLAFAVTYSRGDASESFRRWRIAIAIACLLPVAALLGFRGDLIEVWMRPDAPQLWISFLPAGKIVNIAILVGTVLVLMNLERTFRAAVGTMQWR
;
A
#
# COMPACT_ATOMS: atom_id res chain seq x y z
N MET A 1 -17.46 2.15 19.66
CA MET A 1 -16.97 1.86 18.30
C MET A 1 -17.73 2.75 17.34
N THR A 2 -17.04 3.53 16.51
CA THR A 2 -17.65 4.41 15.50
C THR A 2 -17.89 3.61 14.22
N SER A 3 -18.87 3.99 13.39
CA SER A 3 -19.18 3.31 12.11
C SER A 3 -17.94 3.15 11.22
N GLU A 4 -17.07 4.15 11.21
CA GLU A 4 -15.78 4.18 10.49
C GLU A 4 -14.85 3.03 10.91
N SER A 5 -14.72 2.79 12.22
CA SER A 5 -13.85 1.71 12.74
C SER A 5 -14.36 0.33 12.34
N THR A 6 -15.69 0.13 12.31
CA THR A 6 -16.30 -1.14 11.90
C THR A 6 -16.05 -1.43 10.43
N LEU A 7 -16.16 -0.42 9.55
CA LEU A 7 -15.86 -0.56 8.13
C LEU A 7 -14.41 -0.97 7.89
N ALA A 8 -13.47 -0.37 8.64
CA ALA A 8 -12.05 -0.73 8.55
C ALA A 8 -11.80 -2.21 8.91
N PHE A 9 -12.42 -2.73 9.97
CA PHE A 9 -12.28 -4.14 10.33
C PHE A 9 -12.94 -5.08 9.32
N ILE A 10 -14.08 -4.71 8.73
CA ILE A 10 -14.72 -5.48 7.65
C ILE A 10 -13.80 -5.53 6.43
N ALA A 11 -13.23 -4.40 6.01
CA ALA A 11 -12.27 -4.35 4.92
C ALA A 11 -11.04 -5.23 5.19
N ALA A 12 -10.55 -5.22 6.43
CA ALA A 12 -9.44 -6.08 6.84
C ALA A 12 -9.79 -7.57 6.71
N ALA A 13 -10.97 -7.98 7.18
CA ALA A 13 -11.44 -9.36 7.11
C ALA A 13 -11.65 -9.83 5.66
N LEU A 14 -12.29 -9.02 4.83
CA LEU A 14 -12.49 -9.33 3.40
C LEU A 14 -11.17 -9.43 2.65
N SER A 15 -10.21 -8.54 2.94
CA SER A 15 -8.90 -8.57 2.31
C SER A 15 -8.11 -9.83 2.70
N ALA A 16 -8.16 -10.24 3.96
CA ALA A 16 -7.56 -11.47 4.43
C ALA A 16 -8.22 -12.72 3.82
N ALA A 17 -9.56 -12.72 3.70
CA ALA A 17 -10.30 -13.80 3.05
C ALA A 17 -9.92 -13.95 1.58
N LEU A 18 -9.77 -12.84 0.84
CA LEU A 18 -9.31 -12.84 -0.55
C LEU A 18 -7.87 -13.33 -0.68
N ALA A 19 -6.98 -12.96 0.24
CA ALA A 19 -5.62 -13.49 0.27
C ALA A 19 -5.61 -15.01 0.45
N ALA A 20 -6.40 -15.52 1.39
CA ALA A 20 -6.54 -16.96 1.65
C ALA A 20 -7.13 -17.69 0.44
N ALA A 21 -8.17 -17.14 -0.19
CA ALA A 21 -8.80 -17.70 -1.39
C ALA A 21 -7.82 -17.74 -2.58
N ALA A 22 -7.00 -16.70 -2.76
CA ALA A 22 -6.02 -16.64 -3.83
C ALA A 22 -4.95 -17.73 -3.69
N ILE A 23 -4.43 -17.92 -2.47
CA ILE A 23 -3.48 -18.99 -2.17
C ILE A 23 -4.16 -20.36 -2.34
N ALA A 24 -5.36 -20.55 -1.80
CA ALA A 24 -6.09 -21.82 -1.89
C ALA A 24 -6.36 -22.22 -3.34
N ARG A 25 -6.71 -21.26 -4.21
CA ARG A 25 -7.03 -21.51 -5.62
C ARG A 25 -5.81 -21.86 -6.45
N ASN A 26 -4.65 -21.25 -6.21
CA ASN A 26 -3.48 -21.47 -7.07
C ASN A 26 -2.13 -21.32 -6.37
N ARG A 27 -1.81 -22.26 -5.47
CA ARG A 27 -0.57 -22.27 -4.65
C ARG A 27 0.74 -22.25 -5.43
N ARG A 28 0.74 -22.67 -6.71
CA ARG A 28 1.95 -22.81 -7.53
C ARG A 28 2.30 -21.58 -8.37
N SER A 29 1.41 -20.59 -8.45
CA SER A 29 1.68 -19.37 -9.24
C SER A 29 2.37 -18.31 -8.38
N GLY A 30 3.58 -17.89 -8.77
CA GLY A 30 4.29 -16.79 -8.10
C GLY A 30 3.49 -15.49 -8.07
N THR A 31 2.69 -15.22 -9.10
CA THR A 31 1.81 -14.05 -9.18
C THR A 31 0.67 -14.10 -8.16
N ALA A 32 0.14 -15.28 -7.86
CA ALA A 32 -0.88 -15.46 -6.83
C ALA A 32 -0.33 -15.16 -5.42
N TRP A 33 0.95 -15.45 -5.17
CA TRP A 33 1.63 -15.10 -3.92
C TRP A 33 1.83 -13.58 -3.78
N TRP A 34 2.25 -12.88 -4.84
CA TRP A 34 2.36 -11.42 -4.82
C TRP A 34 1.00 -10.74 -4.58
N PHE A 35 -0.06 -11.25 -5.21
CA PHE A 35 -1.42 -10.79 -4.96
C PHE A 35 -1.82 -10.99 -3.50
N ALA A 36 -1.65 -12.21 -2.98
CA ALA A 36 -1.98 -12.52 -1.59
C ALA A 36 -1.19 -11.67 -0.60
N LEU A 37 0.10 -11.41 -0.88
CA LEU A 37 0.93 -10.53 -0.07
C LEU A 37 0.41 -9.08 -0.07
N GLY A 38 0.00 -8.55 -1.23
CA GLY A 38 -0.63 -7.23 -1.33
C GLY A 38 -1.96 -7.15 -0.56
N MET A 39 -2.79 -8.19 -0.65
CA MET A 39 -4.06 -8.27 0.08
C MET A 39 -3.88 -8.38 1.60
N LEU A 40 -2.86 -9.11 2.07
CA LEU A 40 -2.48 -9.13 3.48
C LEU A 40 -1.99 -7.76 3.95
N GLY A 41 -1.21 -7.05 3.12
CA GLY A 41 -0.78 -5.69 3.42
C GLY A 41 -1.95 -4.70 3.54
N LEU A 42 -2.97 -4.80 2.67
CA LEU A 42 -4.21 -4.01 2.78
C LEU A 42 -5.01 -4.35 4.05
N SER A 43 -5.02 -5.64 4.44
CA SER A 43 -5.65 -6.07 5.68
C SER A 43 -4.98 -5.42 6.90
N LEU A 44 -3.65 -5.45 6.96
CA LEU A 44 -2.87 -4.80 8.01
C LEU A 44 -3.09 -3.28 8.04
N ASP A 45 -3.10 -2.62 6.87
CA ASP A 45 -3.38 -1.18 6.76
C ASP A 45 -4.79 -0.82 7.27
N SER A 46 -5.77 -1.68 7.00
CA SER A 46 -7.15 -1.51 7.47
C SER A 46 -7.27 -1.70 8.99
N VAL A 47 -6.59 -2.69 9.58
CA VAL A 47 -6.50 -2.86 11.04
C VAL A 47 -5.83 -1.64 11.68
N HIS A 48 -4.74 -1.16 11.07
CA HIS A 48 -4.02 0.03 11.54
C HIS A 48 -4.93 1.26 11.56
N THR A 49 -5.70 1.47 10.50
CA THR A 49 -6.68 2.55 10.40
C THR A 49 -7.76 2.42 11.48
N GLY A 50 -8.28 1.22 11.71
CA GLY A 50 -9.25 0.95 12.78
C GLY A 50 -8.71 1.28 14.17
N ILE A 51 -7.44 0.93 14.45
CA ILE A 51 -6.76 1.26 15.71
C ILE A 51 -6.59 2.78 15.85
N CYS A 52 -6.09 3.47 14.81
CA CYS A 52 -5.93 4.93 14.81
C CYS A 52 -7.24 5.67 15.11
N LEU A 53 -8.38 5.19 14.62
CA LEU A 53 -9.70 5.78 14.88
C LEU A 53 -10.18 5.59 16.33
N LEU A 54 -9.62 4.64 17.06
CA LEU A 54 -9.93 4.38 18.47
C LEU A 54 -8.95 5.09 19.42
N LEU A 55 -7.83 5.61 18.91
CA LEU A 55 -6.82 6.31 19.69
C LEU A 55 -7.19 7.79 19.85
N THR A 56 -7.25 8.26 21.10
CA THR A 56 -7.50 9.68 21.43
C THR A 56 -6.21 10.45 21.78
N ASP A 57 -5.11 9.74 21.99
CA ASP A 57 -3.81 10.31 22.37
C ASP A 57 -3.04 10.83 21.12
N PRO A 58 -2.77 12.14 21.02
CA PRO A 58 -2.09 12.75 19.86
C PRO A 58 -0.68 12.21 19.60
N GLN A 59 0.11 11.94 20.64
CA GLN A 59 1.50 11.49 20.49
C GLN A 59 1.58 10.03 20.07
N ARG A 60 0.64 9.21 20.53
CA ARG A 60 0.47 7.85 20.01
C ARG A 60 -0.03 7.88 18.57
N LEU A 61 -1.01 8.72 18.26
CA LEU A 61 -1.57 8.83 16.91
C LEU A 61 -0.50 9.21 15.88
N ALA A 62 0.38 10.16 16.19
CA ALA A 62 1.50 10.54 15.32
C ALA A 62 2.37 9.33 14.97
N ARG A 63 2.82 8.58 15.97
CA ARG A 63 3.65 7.37 15.76
C ARG A 63 2.94 6.29 14.97
N TRP A 64 1.67 6.03 15.26
CA TRP A 64 0.88 5.04 14.49
C TRP A 64 0.73 5.50 13.02
N GLN A 65 0.47 6.79 12.78
CA GLN A 65 0.43 7.35 11.42
C GLN A 65 1.77 7.22 10.69
N GLU A 66 2.92 7.40 11.36
CA GLU A 66 4.24 7.20 10.75
C GLU A 66 4.42 5.75 10.29
N TRP A 67 4.06 4.79 11.15
CA TRP A 67 4.07 3.38 10.79
C TRP A 67 3.09 3.05 9.66
N ALA A 68 1.92 3.69 9.63
CA ALA A 68 0.96 3.53 8.55
C ALA A 68 1.52 4.05 7.21
N LEU A 69 2.20 5.20 7.22
CA LEU A 69 2.84 5.75 6.01
C LEU A 69 3.92 4.81 5.47
N ILE A 70 4.76 4.25 6.35
CA ILE A 70 5.79 3.26 6.00
C ILE A 70 5.14 1.99 5.42
N LEU A 71 4.07 1.50 6.07
CA LEU A 71 3.33 0.33 5.60
C LEU A 71 2.75 0.57 4.20
N LYS A 72 2.15 1.74 3.94
CA LYS A 72 1.62 2.12 2.62
C LYS A 72 2.73 2.19 1.55
N ALA A 73 3.92 2.68 1.89
CA ALA A 73 5.05 2.69 0.96
C ALA A 73 5.52 1.27 0.59
N PHE A 74 5.65 0.36 1.56
CA PHE A 74 5.91 -1.05 1.27
C PHE A 74 4.80 -1.68 0.43
N LEU A 75 3.55 -1.36 0.73
CA LEU A 75 2.39 -1.88 0.02
C LEU A 75 2.42 -1.50 -1.46
N VAL A 76 2.76 -0.24 -1.79
CA VAL A 76 2.93 0.20 -3.18
C VAL A 76 4.02 -0.59 -3.90
N ALA A 77 5.15 -0.87 -3.23
CA ALA A 77 6.22 -1.67 -3.82
C ALA A 77 5.76 -3.11 -4.12
N ILE A 78 5.00 -3.73 -3.21
CA ILE A 78 4.40 -5.06 -3.39
C ILE A 78 3.42 -5.06 -4.57
N TRP A 79 2.54 -4.07 -4.65
CA TRP A 79 1.57 -3.95 -5.75
C TRP A 79 2.25 -3.66 -7.09
N LEU A 80 3.37 -2.93 -7.10
CA LEU A 80 4.14 -2.70 -8.32
C LEU A 80 4.81 -3.98 -8.81
N ALA A 81 5.40 -4.77 -7.90
CA ALA A 81 5.95 -6.08 -8.23
C ALA A 81 4.85 -7.02 -8.77
N PHE A 82 3.66 -7.02 -8.15
CA PHE A 82 2.51 -7.75 -8.67
C PHE A 82 2.11 -7.28 -10.08
N ALA A 83 1.93 -5.98 -10.29
CA ALA A 83 1.50 -5.43 -11.58
C ALA A 83 2.48 -5.77 -12.72
N VAL A 84 3.79 -5.72 -12.45
CA VAL A 84 4.83 -6.08 -13.43
C VAL A 84 4.87 -7.59 -13.69
N THR A 85 4.79 -8.43 -12.65
CA THR A 85 4.82 -9.89 -12.81
C THR A 85 3.53 -10.45 -13.44
N TYR A 86 2.42 -9.72 -13.32
CA TYR A 86 1.14 -10.09 -13.92
C TYR A 86 1.08 -9.83 -15.44
N SER A 87 1.93 -8.95 -16.01
CA SER A 87 1.77 -8.41 -17.37
C SER A 87 2.08 -9.35 -18.57
N ARG A 88 1.88 -10.67 -18.45
CA ARG A 88 1.99 -11.72 -19.51
C ARG A 88 3.42 -12.09 -20.02
N GLY A 89 3.61 -13.40 -20.25
CA GLY A 89 4.66 -14.02 -21.09
C GLY A 89 6.05 -14.11 -20.45
N ASP A 90 6.71 -12.97 -20.35
CA ASP A 90 8.13 -12.86 -20.00
C ASP A 90 8.32 -12.10 -18.70
N ALA A 91 7.84 -12.69 -17.60
CA ALA A 91 7.97 -12.11 -16.26
C ALA A 91 9.43 -11.71 -15.92
N SER A 92 10.41 -12.42 -16.49
CA SER A 92 11.84 -12.13 -16.32
C SER A 92 12.29 -10.83 -17.00
N GLU A 93 11.82 -10.55 -18.22
CA GLU A 93 12.22 -9.35 -18.97
C GLU A 93 11.53 -8.10 -18.46
N SER A 94 10.23 -8.20 -18.17
CA SER A 94 9.46 -7.09 -17.60
C SER A 94 9.99 -6.73 -16.20
N PHE A 95 10.33 -7.73 -15.38
CA PHE A 95 10.98 -7.51 -14.09
C PHE A 95 12.38 -6.91 -14.23
N ARG A 96 13.19 -7.34 -15.22
CA ARG A 96 14.52 -6.74 -15.47
C ARG A 96 14.44 -5.26 -15.82
N ARG A 97 13.42 -4.85 -16.58
CA ARG A 97 13.18 -3.45 -16.96
C ARG A 97 12.70 -2.60 -15.79
N TRP A 98 11.81 -3.13 -14.95
CA TRP A 98 11.24 -2.40 -13.81
C TRP A 98 11.99 -2.61 -12.49
N ARG A 99 13.02 -3.44 -12.46
CA ARG A 99 13.85 -3.72 -11.28
C ARG A 99 14.31 -2.46 -10.57
N ILE A 100 14.73 -1.44 -11.32
CA ILE A 100 15.21 -0.18 -10.74
C ILE A 100 14.05 0.55 -10.05
N ALA A 101 12.88 0.64 -10.69
CA ALA A 101 11.70 1.25 -10.08
C ALA A 101 11.21 0.49 -8.84
N ILE A 102 11.20 -0.85 -8.88
CA ILE A 102 10.85 -1.71 -7.73
C ILE A 102 11.89 -1.54 -6.61
N ALA A 103 13.18 -1.52 -6.94
CA ALA A 103 14.25 -1.30 -5.98
C ALA A 103 14.13 0.07 -5.33
N ILE A 104 13.89 1.14 -6.10
CA ILE A 104 13.65 2.49 -5.58
C ILE A 104 12.41 2.50 -4.67
N ALA A 105 11.30 1.90 -5.13
CA ALA A 105 10.06 1.83 -4.34
C ALA A 105 10.21 1.04 -3.03
N CYS A 106 11.11 0.04 -2.99
CA CYS A 106 11.44 -0.72 -1.79
C CYS A 106 12.47 -0.01 -0.90
N LEU A 107 13.42 0.71 -1.49
CA LEU A 107 14.46 1.43 -0.76
C LEU A 107 13.91 2.68 -0.07
N LEU A 108 12.88 3.30 -0.65
CA LEU A 108 12.23 4.51 -0.13
C LEU A 108 11.61 4.32 1.27
N PRO A 109 10.80 3.29 1.56
CA PRO A 109 10.32 3.04 2.93
C PRO A 109 11.44 2.64 3.89
N VAL A 110 12.50 1.95 3.42
CA VAL A 110 13.66 1.60 4.27
C VAL A 110 14.45 2.86 4.65
N ALA A 111 14.69 3.76 3.70
CA ALA A 111 15.33 5.04 3.93
C ALA A 111 14.49 5.92 4.86
N ALA A 112 13.15 5.92 4.69
CA ALA A 112 12.24 6.62 5.59
C ALA A 112 12.29 6.06 7.03
N LEU A 113 12.34 4.72 7.17
CA LEU A 113 12.40 4.03 8.47
C LEU A 113 13.74 4.27 9.20
N LEU A 114 14.86 4.39 8.48
CA LEU A 114 16.19 4.57 9.06
C LEU A 114 16.59 6.04 9.24
N GLY A 115 16.20 6.92 8.31
CA GLY A 115 16.69 8.29 8.23
C GLY A 115 15.87 9.31 9.03
N PHE A 116 14.59 9.04 9.30
CA PHE A 116 13.66 10.07 9.78
C PHE A 116 12.84 9.65 11.01
N ARG A 117 13.33 8.70 11.84
CA ARG A 117 12.60 8.26 13.05
C ARG A 117 12.11 9.44 13.90
N GLY A 118 10.80 9.71 13.88
CA GLY A 118 10.13 10.73 14.70
C GLY A 118 9.91 12.11 14.06
N ASP A 119 10.18 12.30 12.76
CA ASP A 119 10.08 13.59 12.07
C ASP A 119 9.25 13.52 10.77
N LEU A 120 8.39 12.50 10.59
CA LEU A 120 7.57 12.37 9.37
C LEU A 120 6.20 13.01 9.55
N ILE A 121 5.62 12.89 10.74
CA ILE A 121 4.25 13.33 11.01
C ILE A 121 4.18 14.00 12.37
N GLU A 122 3.66 15.22 12.35
CA GLU A 122 3.38 15.98 13.55
C GLU A 122 1.87 16.10 13.75
N VAL A 123 1.43 15.76 14.95
CA VAL A 123 0.03 15.88 15.38
C VAL A 123 0.00 16.89 16.52
N TRP A 124 -0.61 18.04 16.27
CA TRP A 124 -0.76 19.09 17.28
C TRP A 124 -2.24 19.36 17.53
N MET A 125 -2.58 19.63 18.78
CA MET A 125 -3.91 20.11 19.13
C MET A 125 -3.96 21.61 18.82
N ARG A 126 -4.86 22.01 17.91
CA ARG A 126 -5.07 23.43 17.63
C ARG A 126 -5.67 24.09 18.88
N PRO A 127 -5.12 25.20 19.38
CA PRO A 127 -5.67 25.90 20.56
C PRO A 127 -7.11 26.37 20.36
N ASP A 128 -7.49 26.64 19.11
CA ASP A 128 -8.74 27.33 18.75
C ASP A 128 -9.89 26.39 18.34
N ALA A 129 -9.65 25.07 18.24
CA ALA A 129 -10.67 24.10 17.85
C ALA A 129 -10.45 22.74 18.52
N PRO A 130 -11.50 22.02 18.95
CA PRO A 130 -11.40 20.69 19.57
C PRO A 130 -11.01 19.58 18.56
N GLN A 131 -10.42 19.93 17.42
CA GLN A 131 -10.13 19.02 16.32
C GLN A 131 -8.62 18.79 16.20
N LEU A 132 -8.24 17.51 16.18
CA LEU A 132 -6.87 17.06 15.92
C LEU A 132 -6.44 17.48 14.52
N TRP A 133 -5.34 18.22 14.42
CA TRP A 133 -4.71 18.56 13.14
C TRP A 133 -3.49 17.67 12.92
N ILE A 134 -3.53 16.91 11.84
CA ILE A 134 -2.44 16.02 11.40
C ILE A 134 -1.73 16.73 10.25
N SER A 135 -0.44 17.03 10.42
CA SER A 135 0.38 17.66 9.38
C SER A 135 1.55 16.76 9.02
N PHE A 136 1.80 16.62 7.72
CA PHE A 136 2.98 15.93 7.22
C PHE A 136 4.17 16.87 7.23
N LEU A 137 5.27 16.43 7.83
CA LEU A 137 6.54 17.13 7.73
C LEU A 137 7.10 17.02 6.31
N PRO A 138 8.10 17.84 5.92
CA PRO A 138 8.69 17.80 4.59
C PRO A 138 9.12 16.38 4.16
N ALA A 139 9.70 15.60 5.09
CA ALA A 139 10.07 14.21 4.84
C ALA A 139 8.84 13.32 4.57
N GLY A 140 7.79 13.42 5.41
CA GLY A 140 6.54 12.71 5.22
C GLY A 140 5.84 13.06 3.90
N LYS A 141 5.91 14.33 3.46
CA LYS A 141 5.39 14.78 2.17
C LYS A 141 6.11 14.12 0.99
N ILE A 142 7.44 14.04 1.03
CA ILE A 142 8.25 13.39 -0.01
C ILE A 142 7.85 11.91 -0.13
N VAL A 143 7.74 11.21 1.02
CA VAL A 143 7.31 9.81 1.04
C VAL A 143 5.90 9.67 0.46
N ASN A 144 4.97 10.54 0.84
CA ASN A 144 3.61 10.50 0.32
C ASN A 144 3.54 10.77 -1.20
N ILE A 145 4.34 11.71 -1.72
CA ILE A 145 4.45 11.95 -3.17
C ILE A 145 4.98 10.70 -3.87
N ALA A 146 5.99 10.02 -3.31
CA ALA A 146 6.51 8.79 -3.87
C ALA A 146 5.48 7.65 -3.87
N ILE A 147 4.68 7.52 -2.81
CA ILE A 147 3.54 6.58 -2.73
C ILE A 147 2.54 6.88 -3.85
N LEU A 148 2.18 8.15 -4.05
CA LEU A 148 1.25 8.57 -5.11
C LEU A 148 1.79 8.19 -6.50
N VAL A 149 3.04 8.56 -6.80
CA VAL A 149 3.70 8.22 -8.07
C VAL A 149 3.73 6.71 -8.27
N GLY A 150 4.14 5.96 -7.24
CA GLY A 150 4.16 4.50 -7.30
C GLY A 150 2.78 3.89 -7.53
N THR A 151 1.73 4.43 -6.92
CA THR A 151 0.34 4.01 -7.14
C THR A 151 -0.11 4.27 -8.58
N VAL A 152 0.23 5.43 -9.14
CA VAL A 152 -0.05 5.73 -10.57
C VAL A 152 0.67 4.73 -11.47
N LEU A 153 1.94 4.40 -11.18
CA LEU A 153 2.69 3.41 -11.95
C LEU A 153 2.07 2.02 -11.87
N VAL A 154 1.58 1.60 -10.69
CA VAL A 154 0.81 0.36 -10.53
C VAL A 154 -0.40 0.39 -11.45
N LEU A 155 -1.20 1.46 -11.40
CA LEU A 155 -2.43 1.58 -12.16
C LEU A 155 -2.17 1.58 -13.68
N MET A 156 -1.16 2.33 -14.14
CA MET A 156 -0.76 2.35 -15.55
C MET A 156 -0.33 0.96 -16.06
N ASN A 157 0.40 0.19 -15.24
CA ASN A 157 0.79 -1.17 -15.61
C ASN A 157 -0.41 -2.12 -15.69
N LEU A 158 -1.32 -2.03 -14.72
CA LEU A 158 -2.56 -2.82 -14.72
C LEU A 158 -3.47 -2.45 -15.89
N GLU A 159 -3.63 -1.16 -16.20
CA GLU A 159 -4.42 -0.69 -17.33
C GLU A 159 -3.85 -1.19 -18.66
N ARG A 160 -2.53 -1.08 -18.86
CA ARG A 160 -1.87 -1.61 -20.07
C ARG A 160 -2.14 -3.11 -20.22
N THR A 161 -2.06 -3.86 -19.13
CA THR A 161 -2.35 -5.29 -19.13
C THR A 161 -3.82 -5.57 -19.46
N PHE A 162 -4.74 -4.79 -18.90
CA PHE A 162 -6.17 -4.89 -19.17
C PHE A 162 -6.49 -4.61 -20.65
N ARG A 163 -5.98 -3.50 -21.21
CA ARG A 163 -6.16 -3.16 -22.63
C ARG A 163 -5.60 -4.25 -23.57
N ALA A 164 -4.44 -4.81 -23.23
CA ALA A 164 -3.84 -5.91 -24.00
C ALA A 164 -4.66 -7.23 -23.91
N ALA A 165 -5.38 -7.45 -22.81
CA ALA A 165 -6.27 -8.60 -22.67
C ALA A 165 -7.57 -8.45 -23.46
N VAL A 166 -8.14 -7.25 -23.46
CA VAL A 166 -9.35 -6.92 -24.24
C VAL A 166 -9.06 -6.96 -25.74
N GLY A 167 -7.89 -6.49 -26.18
CA GLY A 167 -7.48 -6.54 -27.60
C GLY A 167 -7.29 -7.95 -28.18
N THR A 168 -7.27 -8.99 -27.34
CA THR A 168 -7.17 -10.40 -27.75
C THR A 168 -8.51 -11.16 -27.77
N MET A 169 -9.63 -10.54 -27.39
CA MET A 169 -10.98 -11.07 -27.67
C MET A 169 -11.36 -10.78 -29.13
N GLN A 170 -10.59 -11.31 -30.07
CA GLN A 170 -11.12 -11.56 -31.40
C GLN A 170 -11.84 -12.91 -31.32
N TRP A 171 -13.16 -12.81 -31.30
CA TRP A 171 -14.17 -13.87 -31.43
C TRP A 171 -13.63 -15.21 -31.92
N ARG A 172 -13.75 -16.23 -31.08
CA ARG A 172 -13.88 -17.64 -31.45
C ARG A 172 -15.10 -18.20 -30.74
#